data_AF-A0A7C8ZGL4-F1
#
_entry.id   AF-A0A7C8ZGL4-F1
#
_cell.length_a   1.000
_cell.length_b   1.000
_cell.length_c   1.000
_cell.angle_alpha   90.00
_cell.angle_beta   90.00
_cell.angle_gamma   90.00
#
_symmetry.space_group_name_H-M   'P 1'
#
loop_
_entity.id
_entity.type
_entity.pdbx_description
1 polymer ?
#
loop_
_entity_poly.entity_id
_entity_poly.type
_entity_poly.pdbx_seq_one_letter_code
_entity_poly.pdbx_strand_id
1 'polypeptide(L)'
;EVEAIKNSLREKLQGKKFFLVLDDVWDTFETAWEPFRCCLQDMSELKGNAILVTSRSKDVLTKLKTYNAMQSIDDPCIHKLPGLTQADSRSLFKQRVGDD
;
A
#
# COMPACT_ATOMS: atom_id res chain seq x y z
N GLU A 1 21.72 0.19 8.68
CA GLU A 1 20.76 -0.63 7.90
C GLU A 1 19.70 0.23 7.21
N VAL A 2 18.89 1.00 7.94
CA VAL A 2 17.84 1.87 7.35
C VAL A 2 18.38 2.82 6.27
N GLU A 3 19.50 3.50 6.51
CA GLU A 3 20.11 4.39 5.51
C GLU A 3 20.58 3.67 4.24
N ALA A 4 21.05 2.42 4.36
CA ALA A 4 21.42 1.62 3.19
C ALA A 4 20.18 1.27 2.34
N ILE A 5 19.05 0.99 2.99
CA ILE A 5 17.76 0.74 2.31
C ILE A 5 17.28 2.00 1.61
N LYS A 6 17.34 3.17 2.28
CA LYS A 6 16.98 4.46 1.67
C LYS A 6 17.83 4.77 0.44
N ASN A 7 19.14 4.57 0.52
CA ASN A 7 20.05 4.78 -0.61
C ASN A 7 19.74 3.82 -1.77
N SER A 8 19.47 2.54 -1.48
CA SER A 8 19.08 1.58 -2.51
C SER A 8 17.74 1.94 -3.17
N LEU A 9 16.77 2.44 -2.40
CA LEU A 9 15.51 2.95 -2.94
C LEU A 9 15.74 4.17 -3.82
N ARG A 10 16.60 5.11 -3.39
CA ARG A 10 16.98 6.30 -4.17
C ARG A 10 17.53 5.91 -5.54
N GLU A 11 18.54 5.05 -5.57
CA GLU A 11 19.15 4.58 -6.82
C GLU A 11 18.14 3.91 -7.76
N LYS A 12 17.17 3.18 -7.20
CA LYS A 12 16.17 2.47 -7.99
C LYS A 12 15.04 3.36 -8.49
N LEU A 13 14.61 4.35 -7.70
CA LEU A 13 13.35 5.08 -7.90
C LEU A 13 13.54 6.55 -8.31
N GLN A 14 14.70 7.16 -8.04
CA GLN A 14 14.91 8.57 -8.34
C GLN A 14 14.72 8.87 -9.84
N GLY A 15 13.94 9.92 -10.13
CA GLY A 15 13.62 10.33 -11.50
C GLY A 15 12.71 9.36 -12.27
N LYS A 16 12.11 8.36 -11.60
CA LYS A 16 11.24 7.36 -12.24
C LYS A 16 9.81 7.44 -11.72
N LYS A 17 8.88 7.01 -12.56
CA LYS A 17 7.50 6.72 -12.16
C LYS A 17 7.44 5.33 -11.53
N PHE A 18 6.86 5.21 -10.35
CA PHE A 18 6.76 3.94 -9.63
C PHE A 18 5.34 3.63 -9.15
N PHE A 19 5.06 2.34 -9.06
CA PHE A 19 3.90 1.78 -8.39
C PHE A 19 4.39 0.80 -7.33
N LEU A 20 4.11 1.11 -6.06
CA LEU A 20 4.57 0.30 -4.93
C LEU A 20 3.38 -0.41 -4.27
N VAL A 21 3.52 -1.71 -4.03
CA VAL A 21 2.54 -2.50 -3.28
C VAL A 21 3.15 -2.87 -1.94
N LEU A 22 2.53 -2.40 -0.86
CA LEU A 22 2.83 -2.80 0.51
C LEU A 22 1.79 -3.83 0.94
N ASP A 23 2.18 -5.09 0.89
CA ASP A 23 1.29 -6.21 1.18
C ASP A 23 1.27 -6.55 2.68
N ASP A 24 0.08 -6.87 3.21
CA ASP A 24 -0.16 -7.33 4.58
C ASP A 24 0.43 -6.40 5.66
N VAL A 25 0.07 -5.12 5.61
CA VAL A 25 0.54 -4.11 6.59
C VAL A 25 -0.28 -4.17 7.88
N TRP A 26 0.40 -4.11 9.03
CA TRP A 26 -0.17 -4.16 10.38
C TRP A 26 0.13 -2.88 11.20
N ASP A 27 -0.05 -2.96 12.51
CA ASP A 27 -0.03 -1.86 13.49
C ASP A 27 1.32 -1.14 13.68
N THR A 28 2.43 -1.74 13.27
CA THR A 28 3.79 -1.15 13.23
C THR A 28 3.95 0.01 12.25
N PHE A 29 2.88 0.38 11.54
CA PHE A 29 2.83 1.49 10.59
C PHE A 29 3.28 2.84 11.17
N GLU A 30 2.98 3.13 12.44
CA GLU A 30 3.14 4.49 13.02
C GLU A 30 4.59 5.00 13.02
N THR A 31 5.56 4.14 13.36
CA THR A 31 6.96 4.58 13.51
C THR A 31 7.73 4.54 12.20
N ALA A 32 7.31 3.70 11.25
CA ALA A 32 8.02 3.49 9.99
C ALA A 32 7.43 4.26 8.81
N TRP A 33 6.12 4.56 8.81
CA TRP A 33 5.45 5.15 7.66
C TRP A 33 5.95 6.54 7.31
N GLU A 34 6.12 7.41 8.31
CA GLU A 34 6.50 8.80 8.05
C GLU A 34 7.91 8.91 7.44
N PRO A 35 8.96 8.32 8.04
CA PRO A 35 10.28 8.29 7.44
C PRO A 35 10.29 7.65 6.04
N PHE A 36 9.48 6.61 5.84
CA PHE A 36 9.36 5.91 4.56
C PHE A 36 8.74 6.79 3.48
N ARG A 37 7.62 7.47 3.80
CA ARG A 37 6.91 8.35 2.87
C ARG A 37 7.74 9.57 2.51
N CYS A 38 8.36 10.24 3.48
CA CYS A 38 9.24 11.38 3.22
C CYS A 38 10.38 11.00 2.27
N CYS A 39 10.98 9.82 2.51
CA CYS A 39 12.01 9.28 1.64
C CYS A 39 11.52 9.12 0.18
N LEU A 40 10.30 8.61 -0.03
CA LEU A 40 9.70 8.48 -1.36
C LEU A 40 9.33 9.83 -1.99
N GLN A 41 8.87 10.81 -1.21
CA GLN A 41 8.56 12.15 -1.70
C GLN A 41 9.80 12.85 -2.23
N ASP A 42 10.93 12.73 -1.54
CA ASP A 42 12.23 13.28 -1.97
C ASP A 42 12.76 12.66 -3.28
N MET A 43 12.22 11.52 -3.70
CA MET A 43 12.58 10.83 -4.95
C MET A 43 11.56 11.07 -6.08
N SER A 44 10.39 11.61 -5.73
CA SER A 44 9.22 11.71 -6.61
C SER A 44 9.24 12.99 -7.44
N GLU A 45 10.19 13.07 -8.38
CA GLU A 45 10.30 14.21 -9.32
C GLU A 45 9.19 14.21 -10.40
N LEU A 46 8.51 13.08 -10.59
CA LEU A 46 7.46 12.88 -11.59
C LEU A 46 6.07 12.69 -10.95
N LYS A 47 5.04 13.23 -11.60
CA LYS A 47 3.64 12.97 -11.23
C LYS A 47 3.22 11.55 -11.61
N GLY A 48 2.25 11.00 -10.87
CA GLY A 48 1.62 9.71 -11.19
C GLY A 48 2.22 8.49 -10.46
N ASN A 49 3.02 8.72 -9.42
CA ASN A 49 3.42 7.69 -8.49
C ASN A 49 2.23 7.25 -7.63
N ALA A 50 2.16 5.96 -7.30
CA ALA A 50 1.11 5.44 -6.45
C ALA A 50 1.62 4.35 -5.51
N ILE A 51 1.04 4.31 -4.31
CA ILE A 51 1.29 3.31 -3.28
C ILE A 51 -0.04 2.61 -2.99
N LEU A 52 -0.08 1.29 -3.17
CA LEU A 52 -1.18 0.44 -2.77
C LEU A 52 -0.81 -0.26 -1.46
N VAL A 53 -1.61 -0.05 -0.43
CA VAL A 53 -1.48 -0.77 0.85
C VAL A 53 -2.58 -1.79 0.95
N THR A 54 -2.24 -3.06 1.18
CA THR A 54 -3.20 -4.10 1.56
C THR A 54 -3.09 -4.34 3.07
N SER A 55 -4.22 -4.44 3.75
CA SER A 55 -4.25 -4.67 5.19
C SER A 55 -5.57 -5.30 5.61
N ARG A 56 -5.51 -6.13 6.65
CA ARG A 56 -6.70 -6.64 7.37
C ARG A 56 -7.08 -5.74 8.55
N SER A 57 -6.19 -4.83 8.95
CA SER A 57 -6.35 -3.98 10.12
C SER A 57 -7.08 -2.68 9.75
N LYS A 58 -8.21 -2.44 10.42
CA LYS A 58 -8.92 -1.15 10.34
C LYS A 58 -8.12 -0.02 10.98
N ASP A 59 -7.15 -0.33 11.83
CA ASP A 59 -6.34 0.69 12.49
C ASP A 59 -5.35 1.33 11.52
N VAL A 60 -4.76 0.53 10.61
CA VAL A 60 -3.92 1.03 9.52
C VAL A 60 -4.68 2.05 8.67
N LEU A 61 -5.95 1.77 8.38
CA LEU A 61 -6.83 2.69 7.65
C LEU A 61 -7.00 4.03 8.37
N THR A 62 -7.32 3.98 9.66
CA THR A 62 -7.51 5.19 10.48
C THR A 62 -6.22 5.99 10.56
N LYS A 63 -5.08 5.33 10.76
CA LYS A 63 -3.76 5.96 10.82
C LYS A 63 -3.41 6.66 9.49
N LEU A 64 -3.63 5.99 8.36
CA LEU A 64 -3.43 6.56 7.02
C LEU A 64 -4.26 7.84 6.79
N LYS A 65 -5.53 7.83 7.20
CA LYS A 65 -6.40 9.00 7.09
C LYS A 65 -5.93 10.15 7.97
N THR A 66 -5.72 9.88 9.26
CA THR A 66 -5.24 10.89 10.22
C THR A 66 -3.94 11.51 9.73
N TYR A 67 -3.02 10.68 9.25
CA TYR A 67 -1.75 11.13 8.71
C TYR A 67 -1.94 12.03 7.47
N ASN A 68 -2.74 11.62 6.48
CA ASN A 68 -2.95 12.43 5.28
C ASN A 68 -3.60 13.79 5.64
N ALA A 69 -4.56 13.79 6.58
CA ALA A 69 -5.16 15.02 7.09
C ALA A 69 -4.14 15.96 7.76
N MET A 70 -3.24 15.41 8.59
CA MET A 70 -2.18 16.21 9.24
C MET A 70 -1.23 16.86 8.22
N GLN A 71 -0.96 16.18 7.10
CA GLN A 71 -0.01 16.65 6.09
C GLN A 71 -0.68 17.43 4.94
N SER A 72 -1.98 17.75 5.05
CA SER A 72 -2.75 18.39 3.98
C SER A 72 -2.68 17.65 2.64
N ILE A 73 -2.73 16.32 2.71
CA ILE A 73 -2.71 15.41 1.57
C ILE A 73 -4.11 14.87 1.35
N ASP A 74 -4.49 14.65 0.09
CA ASP A 74 -5.76 14.03 -0.27
C ASP A 74 -5.99 12.72 0.51
N ASP A 75 -7.24 12.50 0.91
CA ASP A 75 -7.66 11.28 1.58
C ASP A 75 -7.28 10.04 0.75
N PRO A 76 -6.80 8.96 1.40
CA PRO A 76 -6.45 7.75 0.67
C PRO A 76 -7.69 7.15 0.00
N CYS A 77 -7.54 6.63 -1.21
CA CYS A 77 -8.59 5.83 -1.84
C CYS A 77 -8.71 4.49 -1.12
N ILE A 78 -9.89 4.20 -0.58
CA ILE A 78 -10.12 3.01 0.26
C ILE A 78 -11.06 2.05 -0.45
N HIS A 79 -10.54 0.87 -0.73
CA HIS A 79 -11.33 -0.22 -1.27
C HIS A 79 -11.47 -1.33 -0.21
N LYS A 80 -12.68 -1.49 0.33
CA LYS A 80 -12.99 -2.64 1.20
C LYS A 80 -13.30 -3.83 0.32
N LEU A 81 -12.42 -4.84 0.34
CA LEU A 81 -12.64 -6.09 -0.38
C LEU A 81 -13.83 -6.84 0.24
N PRO A 82 -14.95 -7.02 -0.48
CA PRO A 82 -16.07 -7.82 0.01
C PRO A 82 -15.72 -9.30 -0.08
N GLY A 83 -16.41 -10.12 0.72
CA GLY A 83 -16.46 -11.56 0.47
C GLY A 83 -17.12 -11.85 -0.88
N LEU A 84 -16.73 -12.96 -1.50
CA LEU A 84 -17.37 -13.43 -2.73
C LEU A 84 -18.83 -13.82 -2.47
N THR A 85 -19.67 -13.70 -3.50
CA THR A 85 -21.03 -14.26 -3.45
C THR A 85 -20.98 -15.79 -3.36
N GLN A 86 -22.09 -16.44 -3.01
CA GLN A 86 -22.15 -17.91 -3.01
C GLN A 86 -21.91 -18.49 -4.42
N ALA A 87 -22.47 -17.85 -5.44
CA ALA A 87 -22.28 -18.25 -6.84
C ALA A 87 -20.81 -18.12 -7.25
N ASP A 88 -20.17 -16.97 -6.95
CA ASP A 88 -18.76 -16.73 -7.28
C ASP A 88 -17.83 -17.65 -6.50
N SER A 89 -18.10 -17.87 -5.21
CA SER A 89 -17.34 -18.79 -4.37
C SER A 89 -17.39 -20.22 -4.92
N ARG A 90 -18.58 -20.68 -5.36
CA ARG A 90 -18.74 -21.99 -5.98
C ARG A 90 -18.02 -22.08 -7.32
N SER A 91 -18.11 -21.02 -8.13
CA SER A 91 -17.40 -20.92 -9.42
C SER A 91 -15.89 -21.03 -9.23
N LEU A 92 -15.34 -20.23 -8.30
CA LEU A 92 -13.91 -20.25 -7.96
C LEU A 92 -13.45 -21.61 -7.41
N PHE A 93 -14.27 -22.24 -6.55
CA PHE A 93 -13.96 -23.56 -6.02
C PHE A 93 -13.85 -24.61 -7.13
N LYS A 94 -14.83 -24.67 -8.04
CA LYS A 94 -14.79 -25.59 -9.19
C LYS A 94 -13.56 -25.36 -10.07
N GLN A 95 -13.24 -24.09 -10.35
CA GLN A 95 -12.05 -23.75 -11.14
C GLN A 95 -10.74 -24.24 -10.48
N ARG A 96 -10.67 -24.26 -9.15
CA ARG A 96 -9.46 -24.63 -8.40
C ARG A 96 -9.32 -26.13 -8.15
N VAL A 97 -10.42 -26.83 -7.95
CA VAL A 97 -10.42 -28.27 -7.66
C VAL A 97 -10.48 -29.12 -8.93
N GLY A 98 -10.95 -28.54 -10.05
CA GLY A 98 -11.19 -29.26 -11.29
C GLY A 98 -12.62 -29.81 -11.34
N ASP A 99 -13.11 -30.03 -12.55
CA ASP A 99 -14.33 -30.80 -12.78
C ASP A 99 -13.92 -32.29 -12.87
N ASP A 100 -13.89 -32.99 -11.74
CA ASP A 100 -13.82 -34.46 -11.74
C ASP A 100 -15.08 -35.08 -12.38
#